data_AF-A0A0R3TY42-F1
#
_entry.id   AF-A0A0R3TY42-F1
#
_cell.length_a   1.000
_cell.length_b   1.000
_cell.length_c   1.000
_cell.angle_alpha   90.00
_cell.angle_beta   90.00
_cell.angle_gamma   90.00
#
_symmetry.space_group_name_H-M   'P 1'
#
loop_
_entity.id
_entity.type
_entity.pdbx_description
1 polymer ?
#
loop_
_entity_poly.entity_id
_entity_poly.type
_entity_poly.pdbx_seq_one_letter_code
_entity_poly.pdbx_strand_id
1 'polypeptide(L)'
;MKEQNVHFRHILLYYFRKGKNASQAQKKLCAVYEDEALKERQFRNWFERFRSGTKEKHWTVALSDIPDWPRIEAVAEFRLRTGHDCLAKHLHRFGVYTQPTCPLCNLQEAMEKAHLIRCPALKTRTESQRYWEARRQLMNCY
;
A
#
# COMPACT_ATOMS: atom_id res chain seq x y z
N MET A 1 9.71 -20.23 -16.31
CA MET A 1 9.96 -19.01 -17.12
C MET A 1 8.98 -17.85 -16.91
N LYS A 2 7.63 -18.04 -16.90
CA LYS A 2 6.69 -16.92 -16.68
C LYS A 2 6.65 -16.42 -15.22
N GLU A 3 6.69 -17.32 -14.23
CA GLU A 3 6.67 -16.95 -12.81
C GLU A 3 7.94 -16.20 -12.35
N GLN A 4 9.13 -16.62 -12.81
CA GLN A 4 10.39 -15.90 -12.54
C GLN A 4 10.34 -14.46 -13.06
N ASN A 5 9.73 -14.21 -14.23
CA ASN A 5 9.55 -12.86 -14.76
C ASN A 5 8.63 -11.99 -13.90
N VAL A 6 7.57 -12.57 -13.32
CA VAL A 6 6.68 -11.86 -12.39
C VAL A 6 7.42 -11.52 -11.09
N HIS A 7 8.21 -12.47 -10.56
CA HIS A 7 9.04 -12.27 -9.38
C HIS A 7 10.03 -11.12 -9.57
N PHE A 8 10.82 -11.15 -10.63
CA PHE A 8 11.75 -10.07 -10.93
C PHE A 8 11.05 -8.74 -11.14
N ARG A 9 9.91 -8.71 -11.86
CA ARG A 9 9.12 -7.48 -12.03
C ARG A 9 8.70 -6.87 -10.70
N HIS A 10 8.28 -7.67 -9.72
CA HIS A 10 7.92 -7.18 -8.39
C HIS A 10 9.13 -6.60 -7.65
N ILE A 11 10.29 -7.25 -7.73
CA ILE A 11 11.53 -6.75 -7.10
C ILE A 11 11.99 -5.43 -7.77
N LEU A 12 11.93 -5.35 -9.10
CA LEU A 12 12.26 -4.13 -9.84
C LEU A 12 11.33 -2.98 -9.48
N LEU A 13 10.03 -3.27 -9.35
CA LEU A 13 9.04 -2.28 -8.92
C LEU A 13 9.30 -1.78 -7.49
N TYR A 14 9.74 -2.67 -6.59
CA TYR A 14 10.14 -2.29 -5.23
C TYR A 14 11.31 -1.30 -5.26
N TYR A 15 12.41 -1.60 -5.98
CA TYR A 15 13.55 -0.69 -6.06
C TYR A 15 13.22 0.64 -6.75
N PHE A 16 12.39 0.59 -7.80
CA PHE A 16 11.88 1.78 -8.47
C PHE A 16 11.12 2.69 -7.49
N ARG A 17 10.22 2.11 -6.67
CA ARG A 17 9.45 2.88 -5.67
C ARG A 17 10.32 3.47 -4.56
N LYS A 18 11.46 2.86 -4.25
CA LYS A 18 12.47 3.39 -3.30
C LYS A 18 13.41 4.44 -3.92
N GLY A 19 13.11 4.94 -5.12
CA GLY A 19 13.90 5.98 -5.79
C GLY A 19 15.25 5.50 -6.32
N LYS A 20 15.49 4.18 -6.37
CA LYS A 20 16.72 3.65 -6.99
C LYS A 20 16.60 3.74 -8.50
N ASN A 21 17.73 3.90 -9.19
CA ASN A 21 17.76 3.80 -10.65
C ASN A 21 18.00 2.34 -11.10
N ALA A 22 17.85 2.08 -12.40
CA ALA A 22 17.95 0.74 -12.98
C ALA A 22 19.29 0.05 -12.65
N SER A 23 20.41 0.79 -12.74
CA SER A 23 21.75 0.26 -12.47
C SER A 23 21.95 -0.08 -10.98
N GLN A 24 21.42 0.75 -10.07
CA GLN A 24 21.44 0.46 -8.63
C GLN A 24 20.60 -0.78 -8.28
N ALA A 25 19.42 -0.91 -8.89
CA ALA A 25 18.55 -2.07 -8.71
C ALA A 25 19.21 -3.35 -9.25
N GLN A 26 19.86 -3.27 -10.41
CA GLN A 26 20.59 -4.37 -11.03
C GLN A 26 21.73 -4.87 -10.14
N LYS A 27 22.60 -3.97 -9.65
CA LYS A 27 23.70 -4.33 -8.75
C LYS A 27 23.21 -5.09 -7.52
N LYS A 28 22.08 -4.65 -6.93
CA LYS A 28 21.48 -5.32 -5.78
C LYS A 28 20.88 -6.68 -6.14
N LEU A 29 20.25 -6.80 -7.31
CA LEU A 29 19.64 -8.04 -7.74
C LEU A 29 20.71 -9.11 -8.05
N CYS A 30 21.77 -8.74 -8.76
CA CYS A 30 22.90 -9.63 -9.06
C CYS A 30 23.66 -10.06 -7.81
N ALA A 31 23.69 -9.24 -6.75
CA ALA A 31 24.30 -9.65 -5.48
C ALA A 31 23.52 -10.76 -4.74
N VAL A 32 22.24 -10.97 -5.07
CA VAL A 32 21.37 -11.97 -4.42
C VAL A 32 21.12 -13.18 -5.32
N TYR A 33 20.98 -12.95 -6.62
CA TYR A 33 20.61 -13.98 -7.62
C TYR A 33 21.74 -14.32 -8.59
N GLU A 34 22.93 -13.74 -8.40
CA GLU A 34 24.12 -13.98 -9.23
C GLU A 34 23.81 -13.82 -10.73
N ASP A 35 24.17 -14.84 -11.54
CA ASP A 35 24.10 -14.84 -13.00
C ASP A 35 22.72 -15.23 -13.57
N GLU A 36 21.76 -15.60 -12.71
CA GLU A 36 20.36 -15.85 -13.11
C GLU A 36 19.53 -14.55 -13.23
N ALA A 37 20.17 -13.39 -13.02
CA ALA A 37 19.53 -12.08 -13.11
C ALA A 37 19.16 -11.69 -14.56
N LEU A 38 18.08 -10.91 -14.70
CA LEU A 38 17.68 -10.31 -15.99
C LEU A 38 18.83 -9.48 -16.60
N LYS A 39 18.89 -9.40 -17.94
CA LYS A 39 19.90 -8.56 -18.63
C LYS A 39 19.63 -7.07 -18.35
N GLU A 40 20.67 -6.23 -18.30
CA GLU A 40 20.56 -4.78 -18.04
C GLU A 40 19.49 -4.08 -18.91
N ARG A 41 19.39 -4.48 -20.19
CA ARG A 41 18.37 -3.95 -21.11
C ARG A 41 16.95 -4.19 -20.60
N GLN A 42 16.68 -5.34 -19.99
CA GLN A 42 15.37 -5.66 -19.42
C GLN A 42 15.08 -4.80 -18.19
N PHE A 43 16.09 -4.53 -17.35
CA PHE A 43 15.96 -3.57 -16.24
C PHE A 43 15.57 -2.19 -16.73
N ARG A 44 16.31 -1.64 -17.72
CA ARG A 44 16.01 -0.32 -18.28
C ARG A 44 14.61 -0.24 -18.86
N ASN A 45 14.21 -1.22 -19.68
CA ASN A 45 12.88 -1.28 -20.26
C ASN A 45 11.77 -1.31 -19.19
N TRP A 46 11.95 -2.08 -18.11
CA TRP A 46 10.99 -2.10 -17.00
C TRP A 46 10.91 -0.74 -16.30
N PHE A 47 12.04 -0.11 -16.02
CA PHE A 47 12.09 1.20 -15.37
C PHE A 47 11.47 2.32 -16.23
N GLU A 48 11.58 2.24 -17.55
CA GLU A 48 10.89 3.13 -18.47
C GLU A 48 9.38 2.91 -18.45
N ARG A 49 8.93 1.65 -18.47
CA ARG A 49 7.51 1.30 -18.34
C ARG A 49 6.91 1.74 -17.01
N PHE A 50 7.68 1.64 -15.92
CA PHE A 50 7.22 2.16 -14.62
C PHE A 50 7.10 3.66 -14.65
N ARG A 51 8.13 4.39 -15.14
CA ARG A 51 8.08 5.84 -15.30
C ARG A 51 6.87 6.28 -16.13
N SER A 52 6.65 5.68 -17.30
CA SER A 52 5.50 6.05 -18.14
C SER A 52 4.16 5.78 -17.45
N GLY A 53 4.04 4.66 -16.71
CA GLY A 53 2.83 4.32 -15.96
C GLY A 53 2.59 5.13 -14.68
N THR A 54 3.57 5.92 -14.23
CA THR A 54 3.49 6.72 -12.99
C THR A 54 3.55 8.23 -13.20
N LYS A 55 3.88 8.72 -14.40
CA LYS A 55 4.07 10.15 -14.73
C LYS A 55 2.94 11.09 -14.27
N GLU A 56 1.70 10.59 -14.20
CA GLU A 56 0.51 11.40 -13.89
C GLU A 56 -0.14 11.03 -12.55
N LYS A 57 0.47 10.13 -11.78
CA LYS A 57 -0.18 9.55 -10.59
C LYS A 57 0.27 10.26 -9.32
N HIS A 58 -0.62 11.07 -8.74
CA HIS A 58 -0.31 11.86 -7.54
C HIS A 58 0.11 10.99 -6.31
N TRP A 59 -0.32 9.72 -6.25
CA TRP A 59 0.05 8.82 -5.15
C TRP A 59 1.53 8.42 -5.14
N THR A 60 2.29 8.71 -6.20
CA THR A 60 3.73 8.39 -6.27
C THR A 60 4.54 9.15 -5.23
N VAL A 61 4.15 10.39 -4.92
CA VAL A 61 4.75 11.21 -3.85
C VAL A 61 4.46 10.60 -2.47
N ALA A 62 3.29 10.00 -2.27
CA ALA A 62 2.96 9.35 -1.00
C ALA A 62 3.74 8.05 -0.76
N LEU A 63 4.31 7.43 -1.80
CA LEU A 63 5.03 6.15 -1.69
C LEU A 63 6.51 6.29 -1.32
N SER A 64 7.15 7.42 -1.63
CA SER A 64 8.58 7.62 -1.31
C SER A 64 8.84 7.68 0.20
N ASP A 65 7.84 8.11 0.96
CA ASP A 65 7.93 8.31 2.41
C ASP A 65 7.50 7.07 3.21
N ILE A 66 7.04 5.99 2.57
CA ILE A 66 6.60 4.79 3.29
C ILE A 66 7.85 4.04 3.78
N PRO A 67 8.03 3.90 5.11
CA PRO A 67 9.15 3.15 5.67
C PRO A 67 9.18 1.71 5.15
N ASP A 68 10.32 1.03 5.25
CA ASP A 68 10.43 -0.39 4.89
C ASP A 68 9.79 -1.28 5.97
N TRP A 69 8.51 -1.07 6.19
CA TRP A 69 7.70 -1.82 7.13
C TRP A 69 7.29 -3.17 6.56
N PRO A 70 6.95 -4.13 7.43
CA PRO A 70 6.28 -5.33 6.96
C PRO A 70 5.04 -4.95 6.13
N ARG A 71 4.70 -5.83 5.18
CA ARG A 71 3.65 -5.56 4.18
C ARG A 71 2.33 -5.14 4.82
N ILE A 72 2.03 -5.69 6.00
CA ILE A 72 0.77 -5.45 6.70
C ILE A 72 0.64 -3.99 7.15
N GLU A 73 1.69 -3.37 7.66
CA GLU A 73 1.70 -1.96 8.06
C GLU A 73 1.76 -1.04 6.83
N ALA A 74 2.62 -1.34 5.87
CA ALA A 74 2.76 -0.53 4.66
C ALA A 74 1.45 -0.43 3.86
N VAL A 75 0.68 -1.53 3.77
CA VAL A 75 -0.62 -1.54 3.10
C VAL A 75 -1.68 -0.77 3.87
N ALA A 76 -1.68 -0.84 5.21
CA ALA A 76 -2.62 -0.08 6.04
C ALA A 76 -2.39 1.43 5.87
N GLU A 77 -1.15 1.88 6.04
CA GLU A 77 -0.77 3.29 5.90
C GLU A 77 -1.11 3.83 4.51
N PHE A 78 -0.78 3.08 3.45
CA PHE A 78 -1.07 3.48 2.08
C PHE A 78 -2.57 3.70 1.85
N ARG A 79 -3.42 2.77 2.31
CA ARG A 79 -4.87 2.87 2.13
C ARG A 79 -5.45 4.05 2.90
N LEU A 80 -5.05 4.23 4.15
CA LEU A 80 -5.51 5.35 4.97
C LEU A 80 -5.05 6.70 4.40
N ARG A 81 -3.81 6.80 3.92
CA ARG A 81 -3.24 8.07 3.39
C ARG A 81 -3.80 8.44 2.03
N THR A 82 -4.04 7.46 1.16
CA THR A 82 -4.67 7.70 -0.15
C THR A 82 -6.19 7.76 -0.08
N GLY A 83 -6.75 7.51 1.11
CA GLY A 83 -8.19 7.36 1.32
C GLY A 83 -8.80 6.17 0.60
N HIS A 84 -8.04 5.32 -0.12
CA HIS A 84 -8.57 4.11 -0.79
C HIS A 84 -8.69 2.96 0.21
N ASP A 85 -9.48 3.19 1.25
CA ASP A 85 -9.66 2.29 2.37
C ASP A 85 -11.10 1.72 2.42
N CYS A 86 -11.41 1.00 3.49
CA CYS A 86 -12.71 0.38 3.69
C CYS A 86 -13.46 1.00 4.88
N LEU A 87 -13.10 2.21 5.30
CA LEU A 87 -13.74 2.88 6.42
C LEU A 87 -15.04 3.55 5.98
N ALA A 88 -15.97 3.70 6.92
CA ALA A 88 -17.32 4.19 6.63
C ALA A 88 -17.32 5.56 5.92
N LYS A 89 -16.42 6.48 6.28
CA LYS A 89 -16.32 7.79 5.60
C LYS A 89 -16.02 7.65 4.11
N HIS A 90 -15.11 6.75 3.74
CA HIS A 90 -14.79 6.50 2.34
C HIS A 90 -15.94 5.79 1.63
N LEU A 91 -16.49 4.72 2.22
CA LEU A 91 -17.59 3.94 1.64
C LEU A 91 -18.86 4.78 1.43
N HIS A 92 -19.13 5.72 2.33
CA HIS A 92 -20.24 6.65 2.21
C HIS A 92 -20.10 7.56 0.97
N ARG A 93 -18.88 8.01 0.66
CA ARG A 93 -18.61 8.81 -0.55
C ARG A 93 -18.95 8.09 -1.85
N PHE A 94 -18.89 6.76 -1.86
CA PHE A 94 -19.29 5.92 -3.00
C PHE A 94 -20.75 5.46 -2.94
N GLY A 95 -21.52 5.90 -1.94
CA GLY A 95 -22.93 5.51 -1.77
C GLY A 95 -23.14 4.09 -1.27
N VAL A 96 -22.08 3.39 -0.83
CA VAL A 96 -22.20 2.04 -0.26
C VAL A 96 -22.74 2.10 1.17
N TYR A 97 -22.33 3.12 1.93
CA TYR A 97 -22.83 3.37 3.28
C TYR A 97 -23.78 4.57 3.29
N THR A 98 -24.87 4.47 4.05
CA THR A 98 -25.85 5.56 4.19
C THR A 98 -25.30 6.74 4.99
N GLN A 99 -24.35 6.49 5.90
CA GLN A 99 -23.72 7.50 6.74
C GLN A 99 -22.20 7.30 6.81
N PRO A 100 -21.41 8.38 7.00
CA PRO A 100 -19.96 8.28 7.14
C PRO A 100 -19.51 7.84 8.55
N THR A 101 -20.45 7.61 9.46
CA THR A 101 -20.22 7.37 10.88
C THR A 101 -19.66 5.98 11.16
N CYS A 102 -18.89 5.85 12.24
CA CYS A 102 -18.30 4.57 12.64
C CYS A 102 -19.37 3.61 13.16
N PRO A 103 -19.61 2.46 12.49
CA PRO A 103 -20.62 1.49 12.94
C PRO A 103 -20.13 0.64 14.12
N LEU A 104 -18.84 0.70 14.45
CA LEU A 104 -18.23 -0.10 15.52
C LEU A 104 -18.39 0.54 16.89
N CYS A 105 -18.70 1.83 16.98
CA CYS A 105 -18.80 2.55 18.25
C CYS A 105 -19.98 3.53 18.25
N ASN A 106 -20.38 3.97 19.45
CA ASN A 106 -21.55 4.83 19.63
C ASN A 106 -21.23 6.34 19.62
N LEU A 107 -20.05 6.74 19.12
CA LEU A 107 -19.61 8.14 19.16
C LEU A 107 -20.20 9.01 18.03
N GLN A 108 -20.85 8.40 17.03
CA GLN A 108 -21.38 9.08 15.84
C GLN A 108 -20.34 9.92 15.06
N GLU A 109 -19.05 9.67 15.28
CA GLU A 109 -17.96 10.33 14.55
C GLU A 109 -17.75 9.66 13.18
N ALA A 110 -17.30 10.43 12.20
CA ALA A 110 -16.92 9.91 10.89
C ALA A 110 -15.75 8.92 11.01
N MET A 111 -15.89 7.74 10.43
CA MET A 111 -14.84 6.71 10.51
C MET A 111 -13.72 7.02 9.52
N GLU A 112 -12.70 7.73 9.98
CA GLU A 112 -11.49 8.05 9.24
C GLU A 112 -10.22 7.77 10.05
N LYS A 113 -9.04 7.93 9.44
CA LYS A 113 -7.73 7.68 10.09
C LYS A 113 -7.64 8.31 11.49
N ALA A 114 -8.08 9.56 11.65
CA ALA A 114 -8.07 10.27 12.94
C ALA A 114 -8.99 9.62 13.99
N HIS A 115 -10.20 9.22 13.59
CA HIS A 115 -11.14 8.53 14.47
C HIS A 115 -10.63 7.13 14.84
N LEU A 116 -10.06 6.40 13.88
CA LEU A 116 -9.58 5.04 14.06
C LEU A 116 -8.61 4.90 15.24
N ILE A 117 -7.69 5.88 15.40
CA ILE A 117 -6.73 5.93 16.50
C ILE A 117 -7.42 6.07 17.87
N ARG A 118 -8.57 6.76 17.94
CA ARG A 118 -9.31 7.01 19.18
C ARG A 118 -10.52 6.10 19.40
N CYS A 119 -10.87 5.28 18.41
CA CYS A 119 -12.08 4.46 18.45
C CYS A 119 -12.03 3.49 19.66
N PRO A 120 -13.04 3.53 20.57
CA PRO A 120 -13.04 2.73 21.78
C PRO A 120 -13.34 1.25 21.52
N ALA A 121 -13.94 0.93 20.37
CA ALA A 121 -14.27 -0.44 19.97
C ALA A 121 -13.06 -1.25 19.47
N LEU A 122 -11.93 -0.59 19.22
CA LEU A 122 -10.70 -1.22 18.75
C LEU A 122 -9.73 -1.40 19.92
N LYS A 123 -9.27 -2.63 20.12
CA LYS A 123 -8.43 -3.02 21.27
C LYS A 123 -6.95 -2.82 21.01
N THR A 124 -6.54 -2.78 19.75
CA THR A 124 -5.13 -2.69 19.36
C THR A 124 -4.55 -1.27 19.53
N ARG A 125 -3.22 -1.17 19.51
CA ARG A 125 -2.50 0.06 19.87
C ARG A 125 -2.00 0.86 18.66
N THR A 126 -1.50 0.19 17.64
CA THR A 126 -0.94 0.88 16.48
C THR A 126 -2.02 1.20 15.45
N GLU A 127 -1.83 2.27 14.67
CA GLU A 127 -2.78 2.66 13.61
C GLU A 127 -3.02 1.52 12.62
N SER A 128 -1.95 0.84 12.19
CA SER A 128 -2.04 -0.29 11.27
C SER A 128 -2.84 -1.45 11.86
N GLN A 129 -2.60 -1.81 13.13
CA GLN A 129 -3.36 -2.87 13.78
C GLN A 129 -4.83 -2.51 13.91
N ARG A 130 -5.13 -1.27 14.30
CA ARG A 130 -6.50 -0.75 14.41
C ARG A 130 -7.21 -0.79 13.06
N TYR A 131 -6.52 -0.47 11.97
CA TYR A 131 -7.07 -0.57 10.61
C TYR A 131 -7.48 -2.01 10.26
N TRP A 132 -6.59 -2.97 10.47
CA TRP A 132 -6.89 -4.37 10.17
C TRP A 132 -7.95 -4.97 11.10
N GLU A 133 -7.96 -4.56 12.37
CA GLU A 133 -9.01 -4.92 13.33
C GLU A 133 -10.37 -4.37 12.90
N ALA A 134 -10.45 -3.07 12.60
CA ALA A 134 -11.67 -2.44 12.10
C ALA A 134 -12.16 -3.12 10.82
N ARG A 135 -11.28 -3.37 9.85
CA ARG A 135 -11.63 -4.08 8.62
C ARG A 135 -12.21 -5.46 8.91
N ARG A 136 -11.61 -6.24 9.81
CA ARG A 136 -12.13 -7.57 10.18
C ARG A 136 -13.52 -7.46 10.80
N GLN A 137 -13.74 -6.52 11.71
CA GLN A 137 -15.04 -6.33 12.34
C GLN A 137 -16.09 -5.90 11.31
N LEU A 138 -15.80 -4.92 10.45
CA LEU A 138 -16.70 -4.45 9.38
C LEU A 138 -17.08 -5.56 8.38
N MET A 139 -16.15 -6.47 8.08
CA MET A 139 -16.40 -7.59 7.15
C MET A 139 -17.12 -8.78 7.81
N ASN A 140 -17.16 -8.84 9.14
CA ASN A 140 -17.88 -9.86 9.91
C ASN A 140 -19.29 -9.42 10.33
N CYS A 141 -19.70 -8.19 10.01
CA CYS A 141 -21.03 -7.65 10.33
C CYS A 141 -22.10 -7.95 9.26
N TYR A 142 -21.86 -8.91 8.35
CA TYR A 142 -22.80 -9.37 7.33
C TYR A 142 -23.07 -10.86 7.47
#